data_AF-Q5R231-F1
#
_entry.id   AF-Q5R231-F1
#
_cell.length_a   1.000
_cell.length_b   1.000
_cell.length_c   1.000
_cell.angle_alpha   90.00
_cell.angle_beta   90.00
_cell.angle_gamma   90.00
#
_symmetry.space_group_name_H-M   'P 1'
#
loop_
_entity.id
_entity.type
_entity.pdbx_description
1 polymer ?
#
loop_
_entity_poly.entity_id
_entity_poly.type
_entity_poly.pdbx_seq_one_letter_code
_entity_poly.pdbx_strand_id
1 'polypeptide(L)'
;MRHFVVFLYMFLALSIPTAFAKKHIVTKKGNHQDITNDNEGENAEKKSAAVAGAVIAGGELALKILTKILDEIGKIDRKIAIGVDNESGLKWTALNTYYKSGASDVTLPYEVENSKALLYTARKSKGPVARGAVGVLAYKMSSGNTLAVMFSVPFDYNLYSNWWNVKIYDGEKKADEKMYNELYNNNNPIKPSTWEKRDLGKDGLKLRGFMTSNGDAKLVIHIEKS
;
A
#
# COMPACT_ATOMS: atom_id res chain seq x y z
N MET A 1 33.79 19.41 -24.16
CA MET A 1 32.97 19.65 -25.37
C MET A 1 32.31 18.33 -25.74
N ARG A 2 30.98 18.35 -26.02
CA ARG A 2 30.30 17.50 -27.03
C ARG A 2 30.42 15.95 -26.85
N HIS A 3 29.40 15.12 -26.63
CA HIS A 3 28.01 15.15 -27.07
C HIS A 3 27.14 14.20 -26.21
N PHE A 4 25.90 14.64 -26.03
CA PHE A 4 24.73 13.93 -25.51
C PHE A 4 24.32 12.82 -26.50
N VAL A 5 24.00 11.61 -26.01
CA VAL A 5 23.25 10.59 -26.79
C VAL A 5 22.07 10.12 -25.93
N VAL A 6 20.88 10.59 -26.30
CA VAL A 6 19.58 10.16 -25.76
C VAL A 6 19.05 9.07 -26.68
N PHE A 7 18.85 7.87 -26.15
CA PHE A 7 18.19 6.76 -26.84
C PHE A 7 16.67 6.91 -26.75
N LEU A 8 16.05 7.20 -27.89
CA LEU A 8 14.62 7.20 -28.14
C LEU A 8 14.23 5.79 -28.61
N TYR A 9 13.55 5.00 -27.76
CA TYR A 9 12.94 3.72 -28.19
C TYR A 9 11.43 3.90 -28.35
N MET A 10 11.02 3.97 -29.61
CA MET A 10 9.64 3.89 -30.06
C MET A 10 9.35 2.42 -30.39
N PHE A 11 8.43 1.76 -29.67
CA PHE A 11 7.90 0.45 -30.08
C PHE A 11 6.42 0.56 -30.39
N LEU A 12 6.12 0.25 -31.66
CA LEU A 12 4.83 0.24 -32.31
C LEU A 12 4.00 -0.98 -31.85
N ALA A 13 2.69 -0.78 -31.76
CA ALA A 13 1.69 -1.72 -31.27
C ALA A 13 1.43 -2.92 -32.20
N LEU A 14 1.02 -4.05 -31.63
CA LEU A 14 0.15 -5.04 -32.26
C LEU A 14 -0.74 -5.70 -31.19
N SER A 15 -2.03 -5.38 -31.24
CA SER A 15 -3.12 -5.92 -30.43
C SER A 15 -3.76 -7.12 -31.11
N ILE A 16 -3.94 -8.24 -30.40
CA ILE A 16 -4.78 -9.38 -30.81
C ILE A 16 -5.81 -9.64 -29.69
N PRO A 17 -7.13 -9.64 -29.98
CA PRO A 17 -8.13 -10.11 -29.02
C PRO A 17 -8.45 -11.58 -29.29
N THR A 18 -8.28 -12.45 -28.28
CA THR A 18 -8.82 -13.83 -28.31
C THR A 18 -10.02 -13.93 -27.38
N ALA A 19 -11.20 -14.08 -27.98
CA ALA A 19 -12.47 -14.36 -27.31
C ALA A 19 -12.47 -15.77 -26.68
N PHE A 20 -12.99 -15.90 -25.45
CA PHE A 20 -13.21 -17.19 -24.79
C PHE A 20 -14.71 -17.49 -24.70
N ALA A 21 -15.10 -18.65 -25.20
CA ALA A 21 -16.47 -19.12 -25.37
C ALA A 21 -17.14 -19.55 -24.05
N LYS A 22 -18.46 -19.31 -23.96
CA LYS A 22 -19.34 -19.67 -22.83
C LYS A 22 -19.99 -21.03 -23.11
N LYS A 23 -19.83 -22.00 -22.21
CA LYS A 23 -20.43 -23.34 -22.31
C LYS A 23 -21.79 -23.36 -21.58
N HIS A 24 -22.85 -23.74 -22.29
CA HIS A 24 -24.19 -24.00 -21.77
C HIS A 24 -24.23 -25.36 -21.05
N ILE A 25 -24.83 -25.42 -19.86
CA ILE A 25 -25.26 -26.67 -19.21
C ILE A 25 -26.76 -26.62 -19.03
N VAL A 26 -27.42 -27.62 -19.63
CA VAL A 26 -28.86 -27.91 -19.59
C VAL A 26 -29.14 -28.75 -18.35
N THR A 27 -30.17 -28.42 -17.56
CA THR A 27 -30.64 -29.29 -16.47
C THR A 27 -32.11 -29.63 -16.66
N LYS A 28 -32.41 -30.92 -16.63
CA LYS A 28 -33.71 -31.57 -16.86
C LYS A 28 -34.52 -31.57 -15.57
N LYS A 29 -35.82 -31.24 -15.67
CA LYS A 29 -36.79 -31.12 -14.57
C LYS A 29 -37.40 -32.51 -14.27
N GLY A 30 -37.41 -32.91 -13.00
CA GLY A 30 -38.05 -34.14 -12.50
C GLY A 30 -38.57 -33.92 -11.07
N ASN A 31 -39.73 -34.51 -10.78
CA ASN A 31 -40.68 -34.16 -9.72
C ASN A 31 -40.43 -34.83 -8.35
N HIS A 32 -40.69 -34.04 -7.29
CA HIS A 32 -41.54 -34.29 -6.10
C HIS A 32 -41.14 -35.25 -4.95
N GLN A 33 -41.41 -34.73 -3.73
CA GLN A 33 -41.58 -35.36 -2.40
C GLN A 33 -40.31 -35.92 -1.73
N ASP A 34 -40.05 -35.77 -0.43
CA ASP A 34 -40.56 -35.02 0.73
C ASP A 34 -39.50 -35.31 1.84
N ILE A 35 -39.66 -34.73 3.04
CA ILE A 35 -38.98 -35.10 4.30
C ILE A 35 -37.75 -34.25 4.69
N THR A 36 -38.07 -33.35 5.62
CA THR A 36 -37.29 -32.75 6.71
C THR A 36 -36.01 -33.47 7.14
N ASN A 37 -34.92 -32.72 7.30
CA ASN A 37 -34.05 -32.72 8.49
C ASN A 37 -32.98 -31.63 8.35
N ASP A 38 -33.08 -30.64 9.24
CA ASP A 38 -32.04 -30.16 10.15
C ASP A 38 -30.60 -29.94 9.64
N ASN A 39 -30.14 -28.72 9.95
CA ASN A 39 -28.75 -28.32 10.15
C ASN A 39 -27.88 -28.21 8.89
N GLU A 40 -27.73 -26.97 8.40
CA GLU A 40 -26.42 -26.43 8.09
C GLU A 40 -26.52 -24.89 8.09
N GLY A 41 -26.18 -24.31 9.25
CA GLY A 41 -25.89 -22.89 9.35
C GLY A 41 -24.63 -22.59 8.55
N GLU A 42 -24.82 -22.13 7.32
CA GLU A 42 -23.76 -21.62 6.47
C GLU A 42 -23.21 -20.34 7.12
N ASN A 43 -22.15 -20.51 7.90
CA ASN A 43 -21.37 -19.44 8.48
C ASN A 43 -20.61 -18.74 7.34
N ALA A 44 -21.30 -17.85 6.63
CA ALA A 44 -20.72 -16.91 5.68
C ALA A 44 -19.88 -15.89 6.47
N GLU A 45 -18.72 -16.34 6.90
CA GLU A 45 -17.66 -15.50 7.45
C GLU A 45 -17.27 -14.51 6.35
N LYS A 46 -17.78 -13.27 6.47
CA LYS A 46 -17.39 -12.11 5.66
C LYS A 46 -15.88 -11.87 5.80
N LYS A 47 -15.06 -12.64 5.09
CA LYS A 47 -13.69 -12.23 4.74
C LYS A 47 -13.81 -11.06 3.78
N SER A 48 -13.97 -9.87 4.36
CA SER A 48 -13.68 -8.58 3.73
C SER A 48 -12.48 -8.77 2.80
N ALA A 49 -12.69 -8.68 1.49
CA ALA A 49 -11.63 -8.87 0.53
C ALA A 49 -10.56 -7.81 0.82
N ALA A 50 -9.33 -8.26 1.11
CA ALA A 50 -8.21 -7.39 1.41
C ALA A 50 -7.79 -6.62 0.14
N VAL A 51 -8.46 -5.49 -0.10
CA VAL A 51 -8.26 -4.56 -1.20
C VAL A 51 -7.61 -3.27 -0.70
N ALA A 52 -6.95 -2.53 -1.57
CA ALA A 52 -6.42 -1.21 -1.20
C ALA A 52 -7.56 -0.24 -0.83
N GLY A 53 -7.35 0.57 0.21
CA GLY A 53 -8.38 1.43 0.81
C GLY A 53 -9.19 0.75 1.92
N ALA A 54 -8.99 -0.55 2.16
CA ALA A 54 -9.64 -1.26 3.25
C ALA A 54 -8.85 -1.19 4.58
N VAL A 55 -9.55 -1.53 5.67
CA VAL A 55 -8.97 -1.79 6.99
C VAL A 55 -9.24 -3.25 7.34
N ILE A 56 -8.21 -3.99 7.71
CA ILE A 56 -8.26 -5.42 8.05
C ILE A 56 -7.85 -5.65 9.52
N ALA A 57 -7.96 -6.88 10.02
CA ALA A 57 -7.37 -7.21 11.32
C ALA A 57 -5.83 -7.13 11.25
N GLY A 58 -5.18 -6.58 12.27
CA GLY A 58 -3.72 -6.40 12.30
C GLY A 58 -2.94 -7.68 12.03
N GLY A 59 -3.34 -8.76 12.70
CA GLY A 59 -2.76 -10.10 12.54
C GLY A 59 -2.92 -10.75 11.16
N GLU A 60 -3.78 -10.20 10.28
CA GLU A 60 -3.91 -10.67 8.90
C GLU A 60 -2.88 -10.02 7.96
N LEU A 61 -2.26 -8.90 8.35
CA LEU A 61 -1.32 -8.17 7.50
C LEU A 61 -0.10 -9.03 7.16
N ALA A 62 0.04 -9.36 5.88
CA ALA A 62 1.16 -10.13 5.37
C ALA A 62 1.54 -9.70 3.94
N LEU A 63 2.78 -9.97 3.53
CA LEU A 63 3.27 -9.69 2.17
C LEU A 63 2.43 -10.34 1.05
N LYS A 64 1.71 -11.44 1.37
CA LYS A 64 0.78 -12.08 0.43
C LYS A 64 -0.43 -11.19 0.12
N ILE A 65 -0.97 -10.48 1.12
CA ILE A 65 -2.05 -9.50 0.90
C ILE A 65 -1.53 -8.36 0.02
N LEU A 66 -0.35 -7.83 0.35
CA LEU A 66 0.25 -6.73 -0.42
C LEU A 66 0.56 -7.14 -1.88
N THR A 67 0.91 -8.40 -2.12
CA THR A 67 1.07 -8.93 -3.48
C THR A 67 -0.24 -8.90 -4.26
N LYS A 68 -1.36 -9.34 -3.66
CA LYS A 68 -2.68 -9.28 -4.31
C LYS A 68 -3.07 -7.83 -4.68
N ILE A 69 -2.83 -6.88 -3.78
CA ILE A 69 -3.05 -5.45 -4.05
C ILE A 69 -2.22 -4.98 -5.25
N LEU A 70 -0.95 -5.39 -5.35
CA LEU A 70 -0.11 -5.05 -6.50
C LEU A 70 -0.62 -5.66 -7.81
N ASP A 71 -1.16 -6.88 -7.77
CA ASP A 71 -1.72 -7.56 -8.94
C ASP A 71 -2.97 -6.82 -9.45
N GLU A 72 -3.82 -6.31 -8.55
CA GLU A 72 -5.02 -5.52 -8.89
C GLU A 72 -4.71 -4.21 -9.63
N ILE A 73 -3.56 -3.58 -9.36
CA ILE A 73 -3.12 -2.37 -10.08
C ILE A 73 -2.82 -2.66 -11.55
N GLY A 74 -2.51 -3.93 -11.88
CA GLY A 74 -2.17 -4.36 -13.23
C GLY A 74 -0.76 -3.96 -13.67
N LYS A 75 -0.57 -3.86 -14.99
CA LYS A 75 0.75 -3.65 -15.63
C LYS A 75 1.18 -2.18 -15.56
N ILE A 76 1.85 -1.81 -14.47
CA ILE A 76 2.43 -0.49 -14.25
C ILE A 76 3.83 -0.65 -13.65
N ASP A 77 4.85 -0.06 -14.27
CA ASP A 77 6.26 -0.35 -13.98
C ASP A 77 6.72 0.03 -12.57
N ARG A 78 6.08 1.03 -11.95
CA ARG A 78 6.43 1.52 -10.61
C ARG A 78 5.15 1.64 -9.79
N LYS A 79 5.03 0.81 -8.77
CA LYS A 79 3.87 0.72 -7.90
C LYS A 79 4.28 0.22 -6.52
N ILE A 80 3.48 0.55 -5.52
CA ILE A 80 3.71 0.15 -4.14
C ILE A 80 2.40 -0.24 -3.48
N ALA A 81 2.40 -1.37 -2.79
CA ALA A 81 1.37 -1.73 -1.82
C ALA A 81 1.91 -1.50 -0.40
N ILE A 82 1.14 -0.80 0.42
CA ILE A 82 1.53 -0.38 1.76
C ILE A 82 0.54 -0.98 2.75
N GLY A 83 1.06 -1.66 3.77
CA GLY A 83 0.31 -2.09 4.93
C GLY A 83 0.91 -1.49 6.20
N VAL A 84 0.08 -0.84 7.01
CA VAL A 84 0.51 -0.32 8.31
C VAL A 84 -0.42 -0.86 9.39
N ASP A 85 0.13 -1.72 10.23
CA ASP A 85 -0.53 -2.32 11.38
C ASP A 85 -0.43 -1.40 12.61
N ASN A 86 -1.58 -1.09 13.18
CA ASN A 86 -1.72 -0.23 14.35
C ASN A 86 -1.87 -1.07 15.61
N GLU A 87 -0.76 -1.31 16.31
CA GLU A 87 -0.73 -1.87 17.66
C GLU A 87 -0.24 -0.83 18.67
N SER A 88 -0.52 0.45 18.40
CA SER A 88 -0.02 1.58 19.17
C SER A 88 -0.85 1.85 20.44
N GLY A 89 -2.02 1.24 20.56
CA GLY A 89 -3.05 1.56 21.54
C GLY A 89 -3.79 2.88 21.28
N LEU A 90 -3.60 3.51 20.12
CA LEU A 90 -4.21 4.78 19.77
C LEU A 90 -5.10 4.62 18.54
N LYS A 91 -6.18 5.39 18.44
CA LYS A 91 -6.98 5.50 17.21
C LYS A 91 -6.27 6.45 16.24
N TRP A 92 -6.24 6.11 14.97
CA TRP A 92 -5.72 7.00 13.92
C TRP A 92 -6.84 7.51 13.02
N THR A 93 -6.76 8.78 12.62
CA THR A 93 -7.65 9.43 11.66
C THR A 93 -6.83 10.00 10.50
N ALA A 94 -7.19 9.66 9.27
CA ALA A 94 -6.48 10.08 8.07
C ALA A 94 -6.49 11.61 7.92
N LEU A 95 -5.32 12.20 7.65
CA LEU A 95 -5.19 13.63 7.34
C LEU A 95 -5.15 13.85 5.83
N ASN A 96 -4.10 13.35 5.17
CA ASN A 96 -3.94 13.40 3.73
C ASN A 96 -2.80 12.49 3.25
N THR A 97 -2.63 12.41 1.93
CA THR A 97 -1.42 11.91 1.29
C THR A 97 -0.82 13.04 0.45
N TYR A 98 0.48 13.28 0.61
CA TYR A 98 1.25 14.13 -0.29
C TYR A 98 1.99 13.27 -1.30
N TYR A 99 1.88 13.61 -2.59
CA TYR A 99 2.62 12.96 -3.66
C TYR A 99 3.71 13.88 -4.19
N LYS A 100 4.97 13.50 -4.00
CA LYS A 100 6.11 14.11 -4.71
C LYS A 100 6.16 13.63 -6.16
N SER A 101 5.77 12.37 -6.39
CA SER A 101 5.71 11.74 -7.71
C SER A 101 4.66 10.63 -7.72
N GLY A 102 3.91 10.53 -8.82
CA GLY A 102 2.87 9.51 -8.98
C GLY A 102 1.54 9.92 -8.35
N ALA A 103 0.65 8.95 -8.17
CA ALA A 103 -0.69 9.11 -7.63
C ALA A 103 -1.23 7.78 -7.10
N SER A 104 -2.40 7.84 -6.45
CA SER A 104 -3.21 6.67 -6.12
C SER A 104 -4.63 6.85 -6.63
N ASP A 105 -5.29 5.72 -6.89
CA ASP A 105 -6.71 5.67 -7.25
C ASP A 105 -7.60 5.32 -6.04
N VAL A 106 -7.02 5.16 -4.84
CA VAL A 106 -7.76 4.84 -3.61
C VAL A 106 -7.62 5.95 -2.56
N THR A 107 -8.66 6.11 -1.75
CA THR A 107 -8.64 6.99 -0.59
C THR A 107 -7.84 6.36 0.55
N LEU A 108 -7.21 7.21 1.35
CA LEU A 108 -6.53 6.78 2.57
C LEU A 108 -7.58 6.29 3.58
N PRO A 109 -7.49 5.07 4.15
CA PRO A 109 -8.50 4.57 5.08
C PRO A 109 -8.74 5.55 6.23
N TYR A 110 -9.97 6.03 6.38
CA TYR A 110 -10.25 7.23 7.19
C TYR A 110 -9.99 7.02 8.68
N GLU A 111 -10.38 5.87 9.23
CA GLU A 111 -10.15 5.51 10.63
C GLU A 111 -9.45 4.17 10.73
N VAL A 112 -8.43 4.08 11.59
CA VAL A 112 -7.68 2.86 11.87
C VAL A 112 -7.61 2.70 13.39
N GLU A 113 -8.47 1.86 13.93
CA GLU A 113 -8.49 1.52 15.35
C GLU A 113 -7.26 0.69 15.74
N ASN A 114 -7.01 0.57 17.05
CA ASN A 114 -5.99 -0.36 17.54
C ASN A 114 -6.31 -1.81 17.11
N SER A 115 -5.27 -2.60 16.85
CA SER A 115 -5.30 -3.96 16.32
C SER A 115 -5.92 -4.10 14.93
N LYS A 116 -5.87 -3.02 14.15
CA LYS A 116 -6.26 -2.98 12.75
C LYS A 116 -5.07 -2.57 11.89
N ALA A 117 -5.04 -3.07 10.66
CA ALA A 117 -4.08 -2.65 9.65
C ALA A 117 -4.79 -1.93 8.50
N LEU A 118 -4.23 -0.79 8.10
CA LEU A 118 -4.64 -0.09 6.89
C LEU A 118 -3.96 -0.71 5.67
N LEU A 119 -4.69 -0.80 4.56
CA LEU A 119 -4.15 -1.20 3.26
C LEU A 119 -4.23 0.00 2.30
N TYR A 120 -3.11 0.34 1.68
CA TYR A 120 -3.02 1.47 0.75
C TYR A 120 -2.15 1.11 -0.46
N THR A 121 -2.25 1.91 -1.52
CA THR A 121 -1.43 1.74 -2.72
C THR A 121 -1.09 3.07 -3.36
N ALA A 122 0.01 3.12 -4.09
CA ALA A 122 0.36 4.21 -4.98
C ALA A 122 1.09 3.67 -6.21
N ARG A 123 1.11 4.44 -7.29
CA ARG A 123 1.76 4.10 -8.55
C ARG A 123 2.31 5.33 -9.24
N LYS A 124 3.22 5.15 -10.20
CA LYS A 124 3.62 6.24 -11.09
C LYS A 124 2.41 6.81 -11.84
N SER A 125 2.56 8.04 -12.31
CA SER A 125 1.59 8.65 -13.21
C SER A 125 1.50 7.85 -14.51
N LYS A 126 0.29 7.78 -15.08
CA LYS A 126 0.02 7.12 -16.36
C LYS A 126 0.77 7.83 -17.50
N GLY A 127 1.05 7.11 -18.58
CA GLY A 127 1.73 7.64 -19.75
C GLY A 127 3.27 7.53 -19.71
N PRO A 128 3.94 8.03 -20.78
CA PRO A 128 5.38 7.87 -21.02
C PRO A 128 6.22 8.83 -20.17
N VAL A 129 6.01 8.80 -18.85
CA VAL A 129 6.74 9.62 -17.87
C VAL A 129 7.72 8.75 -17.08
N ALA A 130 9.00 9.13 -17.11
CA ALA A 130 10.09 8.51 -16.37
C ALA A 130 10.09 8.96 -14.89
N ARG A 131 8.97 8.72 -14.20
CA ARG A 131 8.72 9.11 -12.81
C ARG A 131 8.27 7.89 -11.99
N GLY A 132 8.58 7.90 -10.70
CA GLY A 132 8.29 6.82 -9.75
C GLY A 132 7.00 7.03 -8.96
N ALA A 133 6.84 6.28 -7.87
CA ALA A 133 5.77 6.44 -6.87
C ALA A 133 6.40 6.89 -5.54
N VAL A 134 6.22 8.17 -5.18
CA VAL A 134 6.90 8.81 -4.04
C VAL A 134 5.93 9.72 -3.31
N GLY A 135 5.80 9.53 -2.00
CA GLY A 135 4.86 10.31 -1.20
C GLY A 135 4.99 10.11 0.31
N VAL A 136 4.10 10.77 1.03
CA VAL A 136 3.97 10.70 2.49
C VAL A 136 2.50 10.56 2.85
N LEU A 137 2.17 9.53 3.62
CA LEU A 137 0.87 9.37 4.29
C LEU A 137 0.94 10.06 5.66
N ALA A 138 -0.09 10.80 6.04
CA ALA A 138 -0.20 11.38 7.38
C ALA A 138 -1.52 10.99 8.06
N TYR A 139 -1.40 10.56 9.31
CA TYR A 139 -2.50 10.22 10.20
C TYR A 139 -2.37 11.00 11.51
N LYS A 140 -3.48 11.58 11.99
CA LYS A 140 -3.58 12.08 13.35
C LYS A 140 -3.85 10.91 14.28
N MET A 141 -3.04 10.76 15.32
CA MET A 141 -3.28 9.80 16.38
C MET A 141 -4.11 10.42 17.49
N SER A 142 -4.82 9.61 18.27
CA SER A 142 -5.63 10.06 19.42
C SER A 142 -4.79 10.68 20.55
N SER A 143 -3.46 10.56 20.52
CA SER A 143 -2.54 11.33 21.38
C SER A 143 -2.48 12.82 21.03
N GLY A 144 -3.03 13.23 19.88
CA GLY A 144 -2.94 14.58 19.32
C GLY A 144 -1.74 14.78 18.39
N ASN A 145 -0.84 13.81 18.30
CA ASN A 145 0.33 13.83 17.42
C ASN A 145 0.03 13.24 16.03
N THR A 146 0.94 13.44 15.08
CA THR A 146 0.81 12.94 13.71
C THR A 146 1.80 11.82 13.43
N LEU A 147 1.31 10.68 12.98
CA LEU A 147 2.12 9.62 12.37
C LEU A 147 2.30 9.91 10.88
N ALA A 148 3.55 10.01 10.42
CA ALA A 148 3.90 10.18 9.03
C ALA A 148 4.63 8.95 8.49
N VAL A 149 4.23 8.45 7.32
CA VAL A 149 4.84 7.30 6.63
C VAL A 149 5.27 7.73 5.24
N MET A 150 6.59 7.77 5.00
CA MET A 150 7.17 8.08 3.69
C MET A 150 7.48 6.81 2.91
N PHE A 151 7.23 6.85 1.61
CA PHE A 151 7.65 5.85 0.66
C PHE A 151 8.25 6.50 -0.59
N SER A 152 9.28 5.87 -1.14
CA SER A 152 9.94 6.29 -2.36
C SER A 152 10.30 5.07 -3.21
N VAL A 153 9.66 4.95 -4.36
CA VAL A 153 9.96 3.95 -5.40
C VAL A 153 10.39 4.71 -6.65
N PRO A 154 11.70 4.87 -6.91
CA PRO A 154 12.19 5.67 -8.02
C PRO A 154 11.96 5.00 -9.37
N PHE A 155 12.02 5.80 -10.44
CA PHE A 155 12.00 5.26 -11.80
C PHE A 155 13.34 4.62 -12.16
N ASP A 156 14.46 5.31 -11.95
CA ASP A 156 15.78 4.85 -12.39
C ASP A 156 16.57 4.20 -11.24
N TYR A 157 16.73 2.88 -11.30
CA TYR A 157 17.49 2.12 -10.31
C TYR A 157 19.01 2.10 -10.56
N ASN A 158 19.49 2.67 -11.69
CA ASN A 158 20.94 2.84 -11.90
C ASN A 158 21.52 3.92 -10.97
N LEU A 159 20.69 4.88 -10.56
CA LEU A 159 21.07 6.03 -9.74
C LEU A 159 20.42 6.04 -8.36
N TYR A 160 19.27 5.38 -8.21
CA TYR A 160 18.46 5.45 -6.98
C TYR A 160 18.08 4.05 -6.48
N SER A 161 17.58 4.02 -5.24
CA SER A 161 17.03 2.81 -4.62
C SER A 161 15.70 3.16 -3.97
N ASN A 162 14.93 2.13 -3.58
CA ASN A 162 13.76 2.35 -2.75
C ASN A 162 14.16 2.95 -1.40
N TRP A 163 13.30 3.76 -0.81
CA TRP A 163 13.48 4.28 0.54
C TRP A 163 12.13 4.43 1.22
N TRP A 164 12.10 4.29 2.54
CA TRP A 164 10.92 4.54 3.35
C TRP A 164 11.31 5.15 4.69
N ASN A 165 10.37 5.75 5.41
CA ASN A 165 10.62 6.25 6.75
C ASN A 165 9.31 6.40 7.53
N VAL A 166 9.41 6.44 8.85
CA VAL A 166 8.27 6.73 9.74
C VAL A 166 8.74 7.70 10.81
N LYS A 167 7.90 8.69 11.14
CA LYS A 167 8.15 9.64 12.22
C LYS A 167 6.85 10.06 12.87
N ILE A 168 6.90 10.33 14.17
CA ILE A 168 5.83 11.01 14.89
C ILE A 168 6.17 12.50 15.02
N TYR A 169 5.23 13.36 14.65
CA TYR A 169 5.31 14.80 14.78
C TYR A 169 4.38 15.33 15.86
N ASP A 170 4.81 16.38 16.57
CA ASP A 170 3.95 17.08 17.52
C ASP A 170 2.76 17.75 16.83
N GLY A 171 1.57 17.52 17.38
CA GLY A 171 0.32 18.11 16.91
C GLY A 171 -0.20 17.51 15.60
N GLU A 172 -1.29 18.09 15.09
CA GLU A 172 -1.89 17.73 13.81
C GLU A 172 -1.14 18.41 12.65
N LYS A 173 -0.48 17.63 11.80
CA LYS A 173 0.29 18.12 10.65
C LYS A 173 -0.07 17.35 9.38
N LYS A 174 -0.56 18.05 8.37
CA LYS A 174 -0.79 17.47 7.05
C LYS A 174 0.56 17.17 6.38
N ALA A 175 0.62 16.07 5.63
CA ALA A 175 1.76 15.76 4.78
C ALA A 175 1.90 16.82 3.68
N ASP A 176 3.12 17.31 3.49
CA ASP A 176 3.49 18.29 2.47
C ASP A 176 4.92 18.05 1.97
N GLU A 177 5.41 18.94 1.09
CA GLU A 177 6.76 18.86 0.55
C GLU A 177 7.85 18.99 1.64
N LYS A 178 7.61 19.81 2.67
CA LYS A 178 8.55 20.02 3.77
C LYS A 178 8.71 18.73 4.59
N MET A 179 7.60 18.09 4.95
CA MET A 179 7.58 16.81 5.64
C MET A 179 8.25 15.72 4.80
N TYR A 180 7.97 15.67 3.49
CA TYR A 180 8.68 14.76 2.58
C TYR A 180 10.20 14.98 2.59
N ASN A 181 10.66 16.22 2.42
CA ASN A 181 12.08 16.53 2.38
C ASN A 181 12.79 16.20 3.69
N GLU A 182 12.12 16.41 4.84
CA GLU A 182 12.64 16.03 6.15
C GLU A 182 12.79 14.51 6.28
N LEU A 183 11.73 13.74 5.97
CA LEU A 183 11.73 12.28 6.07
C LEU A 183 12.72 11.62 5.11
N TYR A 184 12.90 12.21 3.92
CA TYR A 184 13.77 11.68 2.87
C TYR A 184 15.24 12.09 3.03
N ASN A 185 15.54 13.35 3.37
CA ASN A 185 16.92 13.85 3.41
C ASN A 185 17.51 13.93 4.82
N ASN A 186 16.70 14.18 5.85
CA ASN A 186 17.20 14.67 7.15
C ASN A 186 16.92 13.73 8.33
N ASN A 187 16.19 12.63 8.11
CA ASN A 187 15.69 11.78 9.20
C ASN A 187 16.08 10.30 9.03
N ASN A 188 17.27 10.03 8.46
CA ASN A 188 17.81 8.69 8.26
C ASN A 188 16.79 7.73 7.62
N PRO A 189 16.43 7.96 6.33
CA PRO A 189 15.51 7.07 5.62
C PRO A 189 16.06 5.64 5.63
N ILE A 190 15.15 4.68 5.61
CA ILE A 190 15.44 3.26 5.73
C ILE A 190 15.53 2.64 4.34
N LYS A 191 16.58 1.84 4.13
CA LYS A 191 16.83 1.08 2.90
C LYS A 191 15.84 -0.09 2.77
N PRO A 192 15.63 -0.61 1.55
CA PRO A 192 14.79 -1.78 1.35
C PRO A 192 15.56 -3.06 1.74
N SER A 193 14.87 -4.19 1.71
CA SER A 193 15.38 -5.56 1.87
C SER A 193 15.90 -5.92 3.25
N THR A 194 15.73 -5.06 4.26
CA THR A 194 16.03 -5.36 5.66
C THR A 194 14.86 -4.99 6.55
N TRP A 195 14.59 -5.84 7.55
CA TRP A 195 13.69 -5.45 8.64
C TRP A 195 14.41 -4.42 9.50
N GLU A 196 13.77 -3.27 9.72
CA GLU A 196 14.26 -2.23 10.60
C GLU A 196 13.36 -2.16 11.82
N LYS A 197 13.97 -1.94 13.00
CA LYS A 197 13.27 -1.60 14.23
C LYS A 197 13.79 -0.26 14.74
N ARG A 198 12.90 0.62 15.17
CA ARG A 198 13.28 1.97 15.63
C ARG A 198 12.29 2.49 16.66
N ASP A 199 12.79 3.05 17.75
CA ASP A 199 11.96 3.84 18.67
C ASP A 199 11.56 5.16 17.98
N LEU A 200 10.28 5.54 18.05
CA LEU A 200 9.77 6.75 17.40
C LEU A 200 9.96 8.01 18.26
N GLY A 201 10.51 7.87 19.46
CA GLY A 201 10.87 8.94 20.39
C GLY A 201 9.67 9.66 21.02
N LYS A 202 8.45 9.27 20.67
CA LYS A 202 7.20 9.92 21.08
C LYS A 202 6.10 8.89 21.29
N ASP A 203 5.17 9.22 22.16
CA ASP A 203 3.99 8.42 22.52
C ASP A 203 4.31 7.02 23.07
N GLY A 204 5.58 6.75 23.45
CA GLY A 204 6.05 5.43 23.85
C GLY A 204 5.86 4.40 22.74
N LEU A 205 6.08 4.81 21.48
CA LEU A 205 5.88 3.96 20.31
C LEU A 205 7.21 3.61 19.63
N LYS A 206 7.25 2.40 19.07
CA LYS A 206 8.31 1.91 18.18
C LYS A 206 7.72 1.41 16.88
N LEU A 207 8.54 1.39 15.84
CA LEU A 207 8.22 0.74 14.58
C LEU A 207 9.01 -0.56 14.44
N ARG A 208 8.43 -1.53 13.75
CA ARG A 208 9.17 -2.51 12.94
C ARG A 208 8.63 -2.53 11.52
N GLY A 209 9.47 -2.57 10.51
CA GLY A 209 9.00 -2.58 9.12
C GLY A 209 10.00 -3.10 8.12
N PHE A 210 9.52 -3.37 6.92
CA PHE A 210 10.27 -3.94 5.81
C PHE A 210 9.71 -3.44 4.47
N MET A 211 10.59 -3.11 3.54
CA MET A 211 10.24 -2.72 2.17
C MET A 211 10.97 -3.59 1.15
N THR A 212 10.33 -4.08 0.09
CA THR A 212 11.04 -4.76 -1.02
C THR A 212 11.81 -3.75 -1.90
N SER A 213 12.85 -4.22 -2.60
CA SER A 213 13.77 -3.37 -3.38
C SER A 213 13.41 -3.14 -4.85
N ASN A 214 12.39 -3.82 -5.37
CA ASN A 214 12.00 -3.77 -6.78
C ASN A 214 10.95 -2.69 -7.07
N GLY A 215 10.65 -2.47 -8.37
CA GLY A 215 9.64 -1.52 -8.84
C GLY A 215 8.20 -1.84 -8.44
N ASP A 216 7.92 -3.10 -8.11
CA ASP A 216 6.67 -3.61 -7.57
C ASP A 216 6.79 -3.76 -6.04
N ALA A 217 6.90 -2.60 -5.39
CA ALA A 217 7.30 -2.52 -4.00
C ALA A 217 6.20 -2.95 -3.03
N LYS A 218 6.58 -3.63 -1.95
CA LYS A 218 5.72 -3.93 -0.81
C LYS A 218 6.33 -3.33 0.44
N LEU A 219 5.58 -2.50 1.15
CA LEU A 219 5.99 -1.89 2.42
C LEU A 219 5.05 -2.39 3.53
N VAL A 220 5.61 -3.10 4.51
CA VAL A 220 4.91 -3.55 5.70
C VAL A 220 5.50 -2.85 6.92
N ILE A 221 4.65 -2.25 7.75
CA ILE A 221 5.03 -1.54 8.96
C ILE A 221 4.10 -1.99 10.08
N HIS A 222 4.66 -2.20 11.27
CA HIS A 222 3.91 -2.36 12.52
C HIS A 222 4.34 -1.24 13.46
N ILE A 223 3.36 -0.49 13.97
CA ILE A 223 3.56 0.53 15.00
C ILE A 223 3.10 -0.08 16.31
N GLU A 224 4.00 -0.23 17.26
CA GLU A 224 3.79 -0.98 18.50
C GLU A 224 4.12 -0.09 19.70
N LYS A 225 3.53 -0.38 20.87
CA LYS A 225 4.04 0.21 22.13
C LYS A 225 5.46 -0.28 22.41
N SER A 226 6.34 0.65 22.82
CA SER A 226 7.74 0.39 23.16
C SER A 226 7.88 -0.62 24.29
#